data_AF-A0A852PMB2-F1
#
_entry.id   AF-A0A852PMB2-F1
#
_cell.length_a   1.000
_cell.length_b   1.000
_cell.length_c   1.000
_cell.angle_alpha   90.00
_cell.angle_beta   90.00
_cell.angle_gamma   90.00
#
_symmetry.space_group_name_H-M   'P 1'
#
loop_
_entity.id
_entity.type
_entity.pdbx_description
1 polymer ?
#
loop_
_entity_poly.entity_id
_entity_poly.type
_entity_poly.pdbx_seq_one_letter_code
_entity_poly.pdbx_strand_id
1 'polypeptide(L)'
;APSPGAQRALLREWRRHRDVLQGDFGDTYGNLTRKTLLLLRWAAACCGGVPYLLKADDDVFVNVPALAAHLRRPATPPRLYLGRVHWRVVPDRDPRSRHHVPAG
;
A
#
# COMPACT_ATOMS: atom_id res chain seq x y z
N ALA A 1 -17.51 -7.28 -8.37
CA ALA A 1 -16.90 -6.46 -9.46
C ALA A 1 -17.47 -5.04 -9.38
N PRO A 2 -16.72 -3.99 -9.76
CA PRO A 2 -17.25 -2.63 -9.82
C PRO A 2 -18.43 -2.56 -10.80
N SER A 3 -19.33 -1.59 -10.61
CA SER A 3 -20.39 -1.34 -11.58
C SER A 3 -19.78 -0.94 -12.94
N PRO A 4 -20.46 -1.21 -14.07
CA PRO A 4 -19.96 -0.78 -15.38
C PRO A 4 -19.70 0.73 -15.46
N GLY A 5 -20.49 1.54 -14.74
CA GLY A 5 -20.29 2.98 -14.64
C GLY A 5 -19.00 3.36 -13.92
N ALA A 6 -18.72 2.72 -12.78
CA ALA A 6 -17.50 2.93 -12.02
C ALA A 6 -16.25 2.53 -12.82
N GLN A 7 -16.26 1.38 -13.49
CA GLN A 7 -15.13 0.96 -14.32
C GLN A 7 -14.86 1.92 -15.48
N ARG A 8 -15.91 2.48 -16.10
CA ARG A 8 -15.75 3.52 -17.14
C ARG A 8 -15.15 4.81 -16.59
N ALA A 9 -15.50 5.21 -15.37
CA ALA A 9 -14.92 6.38 -14.73
C ALA A 9 -13.42 6.18 -14.45
N LEU A 10 -13.06 5.03 -13.88
CA LEU A 10 -11.67 4.64 -13.63
C LEU A 10 -10.83 4.61 -14.93
N LEU A 11 -11.39 4.08 -16.02
CA LEU A 11 -10.71 4.09 -17.32
C LEU A 11 -10.47 5.50 -17.87
N ARG A 12 -11.37 6.45 -17.61
CA ARG A 12 -11.16 7.86 -18.01
C ARG A 12 -10.07 8.52 -17.15
N GLU A 13 -10.08 8.27 -15.84
CA GLU A 13 -9.04 8.74 -14.92
C GLU A 13 -7.66 8.22 -15.32
N TRP A 14 -7.53 6.90 -15.53
CA TRP A 14 -6.28 6.29 -15.99
C TRP A 14 -5.79 6.86 -17.32
N ARG A 15 -6.70 7.10 -18.29
CA ARG A 15 -6.34 7.73 -19.57
C ARG A 15 -5.79 9.14 -19.38
N ARG A 16 -6.25 9.88 -18.37
CA ARG A 16 -5.85 11.25 -18.09
C ARG A 16 -4.54 11.34 -17.31
N HIS A 17 -4.37 10.52 -16.27
CA HIS A 17 -3.32 10.68 -15.28
C HIS A 17 -2.22 9.61 -15.34
N ARG A 18 -2.52 8.42 -15.87
CA ARG A 18 -1.57 7.32 -16.09
C ARG A 18 -0.86 6.84 -14.82
N ASP A 19 -1.49 7.01 -13.66
CA ASP A 19 -0.98 6.72 -12.31
C ASP A 19 -1.79 5.65 -11.57
N VAL A 20 -2.77 5.01 -12.24
CA VAL A 20 -3.60 3.96 -11.65
C VAL A 20 -3.00 2.57 -11.89
N LEU A 21 -2.84 1.81 -10.81
CA LEU A 21 -2.56 0.37 -10.82
C LEU A 21 -3.82 -0.39 -10.36
N GLN A 22 -4.42 -1.17 -11.26
CA GLN A 22 -5.64 -1.95 -10.98
C GLN A 22 -5.33 -3.45 -10.96
N GLY A 23 -5.82 -4.15 -9.93
CA GLY A 23 -5.72 -5.61 -9.80
C GLY A 23 -7.09 -6.30 -9.90
N ASP A 24 -7.08 -7.57 -10.29
CA ASP A 24 -8.29 -8.39 -10.39
C ASP A 24 -8.62 -9.09 -9.06
N PHE A 25 -9.07 -8.29 -8.09
CA PHE A 25 -9.61 -8.76 -6.82
C PHE A 25 -10.57 -7.72 -6.23
N GLY A 26 -11.47 -8.15 -5.35
CA GLY A 26 -12.34 -7.21 -4.64
C GLY A 26 -11.56 -6.33 -3.68
N ASP A 27 -11.70 -5.00 -3.80
CA ASP A 27 -11.09 -4.05 -2.85
C ASP A 27 -11.90 -4.06 -1.55
N THR A 28 -11.42 -4.82 -0.57
CA THR A 28 -12.02 -4.96 0.76
C THR A 28 -10.91 -4.99 1.80
N TYR A 29 -11.25 -4.71 3.06
CA TYR A 29 -10.28 -4.72 4.17
C TYR A 29 -9.52 -6.05 4.27
N GLY A 30 -10.22 -7.19 4.13
CA GLY A 30 -9.59 -8.52 4.14
C GLY A 30 -8.63 -8.79 2.96
N ASN A 31 -8.73 -8.01 1.87
CA ASN A 31 -7.88 -8.14 0.69
C ASN A 31 -6.74 -7.11 0.63
N LEU A 32 -6.52 -6.29 1.67
CA LEU A 32 -5.42 -5.32 1.69
C LEU A 32 -4.03 -5.98 1.53
N THR A 33 -3.87 -7.23 1.96
CA THR A 33 -2.67 -8.03 1.69
C THR A 33 -2.47 -8.25 0.20
N ARG A 34 -3.53 -8.54 -0.58
CA ARG A 34 -3.46 -8.68 -2.04
C ARG A 34 -3.07 -7.36 -2.71
N LYS A 35 -3.63 -6.25 -2.24
CA LYS A 35 -3.27 -4.89 -2.71
C LYS A 35 -1.79 -4.58 -2.46
N THR A 36 -1.28 -4.95 -1.28
CA THR A 36 0.15 -4.81 -0.95
C THR A 36 1.04 -5.69 -1.83
N LEU A 37 0.66 -6.96 -2.05
CA LEU A 37 1.41 -7.86 -2.93
C LEU A 37 1.41 -7.38 -4.39
N LEU A 38 0.30 -6.82 -4.88
CA LEU A 38 0.22 -6.20 -6.21
C LEU A 38 1.22 -5.04 -6.33
N LEU A 39 1.23 -4.10 -5.37
CA LEU A 39 2.15 -2.98 -5.34
C LEU A 39 3.61 -3.45 -5.38
N LEU A 40 3.98 -4.43 -4.54
CA LEU A 40 5.34 -4.96 -4.47
C LEU A 40 5.77 -5.65 -5.77
N ARG A 41 4.89 -6.46 -6.37
CA ARG A 41 5.17 -7.12 -7.66
C ARG A 41 5.34 -6.12 -8.79
N TRP A 42 4.45 -5.13 -8.86
CA TRP A 42 4.54 -4.08 -9.87
C TRP A 42 5.82 -3.25 -9.70
N ALA A 43 6.17 -2.84 -8.47
CA ALA A 43 7.40 -2.10 -8.22
C ALA A 43 8.65 -2.90 -8.61
N ALA A 44 8.68 -4.20 -8.29
CA ALA A 44 9.78 -5.08 -8.67
C ALA A 44 9.92 -5.25 -10.20
N ALA A 45 8.80 -5.28 -10.93
CA ALA A 45 8.80 -5.47 -12.39
C ALA A 45 9.02 -4.17 -13.18
N CYS A 46 8.53 -3.04 -12.68
CA CYS A 46 8.44 -1.79 -13.45
C CYS A 46 9.34 -0.67 -12.93
N CYS A 47 9.80 -0.73 -11.67
CA CYS A 47 10.53 0.36 -11.01
C CYS A 47 11.99 -0.04 -10.71
N GLY A 48 12.68 -0.66 -11.67
CA GLY A 48 14.07 -1.04 -11.53
C GLY A 48 14.94 0.16 -11.11
N GLY A 49 15.51 0.10 -9.90
CA GLY A 49 16.43 1.11 -9.39
C GLY A 49 15.83 2.19 -8.48
N VAL A 50 14.57 2.08 -8.05
CA VAL A 50 14.07 2.99 -6.99
C VAL A 50 14.70 2.64 -5.63
N PRO A 51 15.28 3.61 -4.90
CA PRO A 51 15.99 3.33 -3.64
C PRO A 51 15.04 2.99 -2.49
N TYR A 52 13.81 3.50 -2.56
CA TYR A 52 12.80 3.34 -1.52
C TYR A 52 11.41 3.23 -2.15
N LEU A 53 10.55 2.44 -1.52
CA LEU A 53 9.13 2.37 -1.82
C LEU A 53 8.35 2.85 -0.59
N LEU A 54 7.49 3.85 -0.77
CA LEU A 54 6.56 4.29 0.25
C LEU A 54 5.18 3.70 -0.05
N LYS A 55 4.59 3.03 0.94
CA LYS A 55 3.17 2.69 0.95
C LYS A 55 2.48 3.57 1.99
N ALA A 56 1.43 4.25 1.58
CA ALA A 56 0.58 5.09 2.41
C ALA A 56 -0.89 4.88 1.98
N ASP A 57 -1.82 5.06 2.91
CA ASP A 57 -3.25 5.04 2.63
C ASP A 57 -3.68 6.42 2.08
N ASP A 58 -4.91 6.55 1.58
CA ASP A 58 -5.43 7.79 0.99
C ASP A 58 -5.91 8.82 2.02
N ASP A 59 -6.03 8.42 3.28
CA ASP A 59 -6.46 9.23 4.41
C ASP A 59 -5.30 9.72 5.29
N VAL A 60 -4.05 9.61 4.81
CA VAL A 60 -2.86 10.05 5.54
C VAL A 60 -2.16 11.22 4.84
N PHE A 61 -1.59 12.12 5.63
CA PHE A 61 -0.70 13.17 5.14
C PHE A 61 0.76 12.72 5.19
N VAL A 62 1.50 12.93 4.10
CA VAL A 62 2.94 12.66 4.03
C VAL A 62 3.70 13.97 3.82
N ASN A 63 4.56 14.32 4.77
CA ASN A 63 5.55 15.40 4.57
C ASN A 63 6.71 14.88 3.70
N VAL A 64 6.51 14.89 2.39
CA VAL A 64 7.48 14.38 1.40
C VAL A 64 8.85 15.07 1.51
N PRO A 65 8.97 16.41 1.65
CA PRO A 65 10.27 17.07 1.81
C PRO A 65 11.05 16.58 3.04
N ALA A 66 10.39 16.45 4.19
CA ALA A 66 11.02 15.98 5.42
C ALA A 66 11.45 14.50 5.30
N LEU A 67 10.61 13.66 4.71
CA LEU A 67 10.93 12.25 4.47
C LEU A 67 12.14 12.11 3.53
N ALA A 68 12.17 12.86 2.43
CA ALA A 68 13.29 12.85 1.50
C ALA A 68 14.59 13.37 2.14
N ALA A 69 14.52 14.37 3.01
CA ALA A 69 15.67 14.84 3.78
C ALA A 69 16.20 13.75 4.73
N HIS A 70 15.30 13.02 5.40
CA HIS A 70 15.67 11.90 6.28
C HIS A 70 16.35 10.76 5.51
N LEU A 71 15.77 10.33 4.38
CA LEU A 71 16.26 9.19 3.60
C LEU A 71 17.61 9.44 2.92
N ARG A 72 18.00 10.71 2.72
CA ARG A 72 19.31 11.09 2.13
C ARG A 72 20.45 11.19 3.13
N ARG A 73 20.19 11.00 4.44
CA ARG A 73 21.24 11.06 5.46
C ARG A 73 22.22 9.88 5.28
N PRO A 74 23.54 10.10 5.42
CA PRO A 74 24.53 9.01 5.31
C PRO A 74 24.34 7.86 6.29
N ALA A 75 23.71 8.14 7.45
CA ALA A 75 23.41 7.15 8.47
C ALA A 75 22.20 6.25 8.14
N THR A 76 21.44 6.56 7.08
CA THR A 76 20.27 5.75 6.70
C THR A 76 20.74 4.42 6.11
N PRO A 77 20.30 3.28 6.66
CA PRO A 77 20.76 1.98 6.20
C PRO A 77 20.21 1.66 4.80
N PRO A 78 20.98 0.94 3.96
CA PRO A 78 20.56 0.57 2.61
C PRO A 78 19.38 -0.41 2.58
N ARG A 79 19.17 -1.18 3.66
CA ARG A 79 18.00 -2.06 3.86
C ARG A 79 17.14 -1.46 4.96
N LEU A 80 16.12 -0.70 4.55
CA LEU A 80 15.28 0.08 5.46
C LEU A 80 13.84 -0.43 5.46
N TYR A 81 13.30 -0.67 6.64
CA TYR A 81 11.86 -0.76 6.90
C TYR A 81 11.52 0.28 7.97
N LEU A 82 10.86 1.36 7.56
CA LEU A 82 10.65 2.55 8.39
C LEU A 82 9.15 2.78 8.64
N GLY A 83 8.81 3.15 9.87
CA GLY A 83 7.46 3.54 10.27
C GLY A 83 7.21 3.24 11.73
N ARG A 84 5.93 3.24 12.13
CA ARG A 84 5.50 2.66 13.41
C ARG A 84 5.53 1.14 13.27
N VAL A 85 6.61 0.50 13.70
CA VAL A 85 6.77 -0.95 13.58
C VAL A 85 6.02 -1.63 14.73
N HIS A 86 5.05 -2.47 14.37
CA HIS A 86 4.34 -3.33 15.32
C HIS A 86 5.12 -4.64 15.47
N TRP A 87 5.68 -4.89 16.66
CA TRP A 87 6.48 -6.08 16.96
C TRP A 87 5.73 -7.03 17.89
N ARG A 88 5.81 -8.34 17.63
CA ARG A 88 5.18 -9.41 18.44
C ARG A 88 3.66 -9.24 18.64
N VAL A 89 2.98 -8.64 17.67
CA VAL A 89 1.51 -8.60 17.63
C VAL A 89 0.95 -10.00 17.41
N VAL A 90 -0.12 -10.32 18.13
CA VAL A 90 -0.87 -11.57 18.00
C VAL A 90 -2.22 -11.31 17.31
N PRO A 91 -2.83 -12.32 16.66
CA PRO A 91 -4.15 -12.15 16.05
C PRO A 91 -5.19 -11.75 17.10
N ASP A 92 -5.99 -10.74 16.79
CA ASP A 92 -7.09 -10.31 17.65
C ASP A 92 -8.22 -11.35 17.59
N ARG A 93 -8.57 -11.93 18.74
CA ARG A 93 -9.58 -12.99 18.84
C ARG A 93 -10.93 -12.49 19.36
N ASP A 94 -11.08 -11.21 19.65
CA ASP A 94 -12.36 -10.65 20.09
C ASP A 94 -13.32 -10.51 18.88
N PRO A 95 -14.46 -11.21 18.84
CA PRO A 95 -15.41 -11.12 17.74
C PRO A 95 -16.09 -9.74 17.61
N ARG A 96 -15.99 -8.87 18.62
CA ARG A 96 -16.49 -7.49 18.58
C ARG A 96 -15.48 -6.52 17.95
N SER A 97 -14.23 -6.94 17.80
CA SER A 97 -13.18 -6.13 17.21
C SER A 97 -13.36 -6.03 15.69
N ARG A 98 -13.15 -4.83 15.15
CA ARG A 98 -13.06 -4.61 13.70
C ARG A 98 -11.89 -5.37 13.05
N HIS A 99 -10.93 -5.82 13.85
CA HIS A 99 -9.72 -6.52 13.41
C HIS A 99 -9.74 -8.01 13.77
N HIS A 100 -10.92 -8.54 14.09
CA HIS A 100 -11.09 -9.94 14.49
C HIS A 100 -10.54 -10.92 13.45
N VAL A 101 -9.77 -11.89 13.92
CA VAL A 101 -9.27 -13.03 13.14
C VAL A 101 -9.82 -14.32 13.77
N PRO A 102 -10.71 -15.06 13.09
CA PRO A 102 -11.25 -16.32 13.59
C PRO A 102 -10.17 -17.36 13.87
N ALA A 103 -10.40 -18.24 14.85
CA ALA A 103 -9.59 -19.44 15.01
C ALA A 103 -9.76 -20.33 13.76
N GLY A 104 -8.65 -20.86 13.26
CA GLY A 104 -8.64 -21.84 12.17
C GLY A 104 -8.89 -23.25 12.68
#